data_AF-A0A2D9C403-F1
#
_entry.id   AF-A0A2D9C403-F1
#
_cell.length_a   1.000
_cell.length_b   1.000
_cell.length_c   1.000
_cell.angle_alpha   90.00
_cell.angle_beta   90.00
_cell.angle_gamma   90.00
#
_symmetry.space_group_name_H-M   'P 1'
#
loop_
_entity.id
_entity.type
_entity.pdbx_description
1 polymer ?
#
loop_
_entity_poly.entity_id
_entity_poly.type
_entity_poly.pdbx_seq_one_letter_code
_entity_poly.pdbx_strand_id
1 'polypeptide(L)' 'MQYTKELNLTSFKFWSGAKQHRFTYSELNELEGCIETLYHDNQPTETDINDLFWFEEAFLCESIGVDVEEYENR' A
#
# COMPACT_ATOMS: atom_id res chain seq x y z
N MET A 1 5.18 6.64 -26.44
CA MET A 1 5.26 7.79 -25.51
C MET A 1 5.10 7.24 -24.11
N GLN A 2 5.98 7.57 -23.18
CA GLN A 2 5.85 7.18 -21.78
C GLN A 2 5.35 8.40 -20.99
N TYR A 3 4.42 8.17 -20.08
CA TYR A 3 3.81 9.19 -19.22
C TYR A 3 3.83 8.64 -17.79
N THR A 4 4.38 9.41 -16.88
CA THR A 4 4.44 9.10 -15.45
C THR A 4 3.86 10.26 -14.65
N LYS A 5 3.33 9.95 -13.47
CA LYS A 5 2.82 10.94 -12.50
C LYS A 5 3.33 10.52 -11.12
N GLU A 6 3.70 11.50 -10.30
CA GLU A 6 3.99 11.29 -8.88
C GLU A 6 2.68 11.47 -8.10
N LEU A 7 2.33 10.48 -7.31
CA LEU A 7 1.15 10.50 -6.46
C LEU A 7 1.51 9.88 -5.12
N ASN A 8 1.06 10.52 -4.05
CA ASN A 8 1.21 9.93 -2.73
C ASN A 8 0.26 8.74 -2.58
N LEU A 9 0.61 7.78 -1.74
CA LEU A 9 -0.20 6.61 -1.45
C LEU A 9 -1.59 6.98 -0.90
N THR A 10 -1.67 8.05 -0.12
CA THR A 10 -2.94 8.61 0.40
C THR A 10 -3.89 9.14 -0.68
N SER A 11 -3.38 9.39 -1.89
CA SER A 11 -4.15 9.81 -3.06
C SER A 11 -4.31 8.68 -4.08
N PHE A 12 -3.82 7.48 -3.79
CA PHE A 12 -3.89 6.33 -4.67
C PHE A 12 -5.33 5.84 -4.81
N LYS A 13 -5.71 5.48 -6.05
CA LYS A 13 -7.05 4.98 -6.35
C LYS A 13 -7.04 3.46 -6.40
N PHE A 14 -7.16 2.84 -5.23
CA PHE A 14 -7.30 1.39 -5.11
C PHE A 14 -8.49 0.86 -5.92
N TRP A 15 -8.34 -0.35 -6.44
CA TRP A 15 -9.34 -1.06 -7.24
C TRP A 15 -9.62 -2.46 -6.70
N SER A 16 -10.79 -2.99 -7.07
CA SER A 16 -11.23 -4.35 -6.72
C SER A 16 -11.05 -4.68 -5.23
N GLY A 17 -10.36 -5.76 -4.88
CA GLY A 17 -10.21 -6.18 -3.48
C GLY A 17 -9.33 -5.26 -2.63
N ALA A 18 -8.35 -4.57 -3.23
CA ALA A 18 -7.55 -3.58 -2.50
C ALA A 18 -8.40 -2.43 -1.94
N LYS A 19 -9.57 -2.13 -2.54
CA LYS A 19 -10.50 -1.13 -1.97
C LYS A 19 -11.04 -1.51 -0.59
N GLN A 20 -10.93 -2.78 -0.20
CA GLN A 20 -11.43 -3.28 1.08
C GLN A 20 -10.40 -3.13 2.20
N HIS A 21 -9.19 -2.63 1.90
CA HIS A 21 -8.18 -2.35 2.92
C HIS A 21 -8.75 -1.42 4.00
N ARG A 22 -8.28 -1.58 5.24
CA ARG A 22 -8.70 -0.81 6.42
C ARG A 22 -7.60 0.10 6.95
N PHE A 23 -6.53 0.31 6.17
CA PHE A 23 -5.48 1.26 6.51
C PHE A 23 -6.04 2.69 6.59
N THR A 24 -5.71 3.36 7.69
CA THR A 24 -6.01 4.76 7.95
C THR A 24 -5.07 5.67 7.17
N TYR A 25 -5.41 6.95 7.10
CA TYR A 25 -4.56 7.95 6.45
C TYR A 25 -3.13 8.00 7.03
N SER A 26 -2.97 7.83 8.35
CA SER A 26 -1.64 7.80 8.99
C SER A 26 -0.85 6.58 8.55
N GLU A 27 -1.47 5.39 8.62
CA GLU A 27 -0.84 4.12 8.24
C GLU A 27 -0.46 4.11 6.76
N LEU A 28 -1.26 4.70 5.87
CA LEU A 28 -0.90 4.86 4.46
C LEU A 28 0.32 5.75 4.25
N ASN A 29 0.52 6.81 5.04
CA ASN A 29 1.74 7.62 4.97
C ASN A 29 2.96 6.87 5.52
N GLU A 30 2.79 6.03 6.54
CA GLU A 30 3.90 5.20 7.06
C GLU A 30 4.28 4.12 6.05
N LEU A 31 3.29 3.47 5.44
CA LEU A 31 3.48 2.48 4.39
C LEU A 31 4.16 3.04 3.14
N GLU A 32 3.97 4.33 2.84
CA GLU A 32 4.63 4.98 1.70
C GLU A 32 6.16 4.82 1.77
N GLY A 33 6.76 5.08 2.94
CA GLY A 33 8.20 4.88 3.14
C GLY A 33 8.63 3.41 3.09
N CYS A 34 7.80 2.50 3.61
CA CYS A 34 8.04 1.05 3.54
C CYS A 34 8.04 0.56 2.09
N ILE A 35 7.08 1.03 1.28
CA ILE A 35 6.92 0.66 -0.14
C ILE A 35 8.04 1.27 -0.97
N GLU A 36 8.43 2.52 -0.73
CA GLU A 36 9.61 3.12 -1.39
C GLU A 36 10.88 2.29 -1.13
N THR A 37 11.03 1.77 0.09
CA THR A 37 12.15 0.89 0.44
C THR A 37 12.04 -0.48 -0.23
N LEU A 38 10.83 -1.07 -0.29
CA LEU A 38 10.57 -2.34 -0.96
C LEU A 38 10.90 -2.28 -2.46
N TYR A 39 10.58 -1.15 -3.09
CA TYR A 39 10.74 -0.91 -4.52
C TYR A 39 11.97 -0.05 -4.85
N HIS A 40 12.98 0.02 -3.97
CA HIS A 40 14.10 0.96 -4.15
C HIS A 40 14.85 0.82 -5.49
N ASP A 41 14.90 -0.41 -6.04
CA ASP A 41 15.57 -0.71 -7.31
C ASP A 41 14.66 -0.53 -8.54
N ASN A 42 13.33 -0.54 -8.36
CA ASN A 42 12.37 -0.59 -9.46
C ASN A 42 11.13 0.24 -9.16
N GLN A 43 10.77 1.17 -10.04
CA GLN A 43 9.52 1.93 -9.89
C GLN A 43 8.30 1.00 -9.99
N PRO A 44 7.43 0.92 -8.96
CA PRO A 44 6.24 0.09 -9.00
C PRO A 44 5.21 0.69 -9.95
N THR A 45 4.44 -0.17 -10.60
CA THR A 45 3.27 0.23 -11.37
C THR A 45 2.05 0.39 -10.45
N GLU A 46 0.99 1.05 -10.93
CA GLU A 46 -0.28 1.11 -10.20
C GLU A 46 -0.82 -0.31 -9.89
N THR A 47 -0.56 -1.28 -10.77
CA THR A 47 -0.95 -2.68 -10.52
C THR A 47 -0.14 -3.31 -9.40
N ASP A 48 1.17 -3.09 -9.35
CA ASP A 48 2.01 -3.63 -8.29
C ASP A 48 1.57 -3.11 -6.92
N ILE A 49 1.32 -1.79 -6.82
CA ILE A 49 0.78 -1.19 -5.59
C ILE A 49 -0.59 -1.77 -5.27
N ASN A 50 -1.50 -1.88 -6.24
CA ASN A 50 -2.82 -2.40 -5.94
C ASN A 50 -2.80 -3.85 -5.46
N ASP A 51 -2.02 -4.71 -6.13
CA ASP A 51 -1.94 -6.13 -5.80
C ASP A 51 -1.29 -6.33 -4.43
N LEU A 52 -0.31 -5.50 -4.05
CA LEU A 52 0.26 -5.48 -2.72
C LEU A 52 -0.82 -5.25 -1.64
N PHE A 53 -1.70 -4.27 -1.84
CA PHE A 53 -2.80 -3.97 -0.92
C PHE A 53 -3.95 -4.99 -0.97
N TRP A 54 -4.00 -5.85 -1.99
CA TRP A 54 -5.02 -6.89 -2.09
C TRP A 54 -4.53 -8.20 -1.47
N PHE A 55 -3.31 -8.62 -1.79
CA PHE A 55 -2.85 -9.97 -1.45
C PHE A 55 -1.90 -10.02 -0.24
N GLU A 56 -1.25 -8.91 0.09
CA GLU A 56 -0.15 -8.86 1.07
C GLU A 56 -0.48 -7.96 2.27
N GLU A 57 -1.76 -7.90 2.69
CA GLU A 57 -2.19 -7.06 3.83
C GLU A 57 -1.46 -7.40 5.13
N ALA A 58 -1.15 -8.67 5.38
CA ALA A 58 -0.40 -9.10 6.56
C ALA A 58 1.03 -8.52 6.57
N PHE A 59 1.70 -8.52 5.41
CA PHE A 59 3.04 -7.92 5.25
C PHE A 59 3.00 -6.40 5.45
N LEU A 60 1.97 -5.74 4.89
CA LEU A 60 1.78 -4.31 5.07
C LEU A 60 1.59 -3.96 6.55
N CYS A 61 0.76 -4.71 7.28
CA CYS A 61 0.58 -4.52 8.72
C CYS A 61 1.89 -4.70 9.49
N GLU A 62 2.64 -5.78 9.23
CA GLU A 62 3.94 -6.03 9.85
C GLU A 62 4.93 -4.89 9.61
N SER A 63 4.94 -4.33 8.40
CA SER A 63 5.86 -3.26 7.98
C SER A 63 5.71 -1.97 8.80
N ILE A 64 4.52 -1.71 9.33
CA ILE A 64 4.21 -0.54 10.17
C ILE A 64 3.95 -0.93 11.64
N GLY A 65 4.19 -2.20 12.01
CA GLY A 65 4.00 -2.70 13.37
C GLY A 65 2.55 -2.76 13.84
N VAL A 66 1.59 -2.82 12.90
CA VAL A 66 0.17 -3.03 13.20
C VAL A 66 -0.09 -4.52 13.36
N ASP A 67 -0.83 -4.89 14.40
CA ASP A 67 -1.26 -6.26 14.59
C ASP A 67 -2.30 -6.67 13.55
N VAL A 68 -2.07 -7.80 12.87
CA VAL A 68 -2.93 -8.28 11.78
C VAL A 68 -4.32 -8.64 12.30
N GLU A 69 -4.42 -9.26 13.48
CA GLU A 69 -5.72 -9.61 14.07
C GLU A 69 -6.49 -8.33 14.42
N GLU A 70 -5.84 -7.32 15.00
CA GLU A 70 -6.47 -6.03 15.27
C GLU A 70 -6.97 -5.38 13.97
N TYR A 71 -6.15 -5.38 12.92
CA TYR A 71 -6.48 -4.82 11.62
C TYR A 71 -7.68 -5.51 10.94
N GLU A 72 -7.70 -6.85 10.92
CA GLU A 72 -8.79 -7.64 10.33
C GLU A 72 -10.14 -7.46 11.04
N ASN A 73 -10.12 -7.08 12.32
CA ASN A 73 -11.31 -6.89 13.15
C ASN A 73 -11.87 -5.44 13.13
N ARG A 74 -11.33 -4.53 12.31
CA ARG A 74 -11.73 -3.10 12.24
C ARG A 74 -13.11 -2.79 11.64
#